data_AF-A0A955QKY0-F1
#
_entry.id   AF-A0A955QKY0-F1
#
_cell.length_a   1.000
_cell.length_b   1.000
_cell.length_c   1.000
_cell.angle_alpha   90.00
_cell.angle_beta   90.00
_cell.angle_gamma   90.00
#
_symmetry.space_group_name_H-M   'P 1'
#
loop_
_entity.id
_entity.type
_entity.pdbx_description
1 polymer ?
#
loop_
_entity_poly.entity_id
_entity_poly.type
_entity_poly.pdbx_seq_one_letter_code
_entity_poly.pdbx_strand_id
1 'polypeptide(L)'
;RAVIFCRGQNLTPGDLPREVHEESRSSAQAVTCGDQQVIRIEMALGTHTLADIEGAVIEEVMRVSDYNKSLAAKQLGITRFALDRRLKKMPDD
;
A
#
# COMPACT_ATOMS: atom_id res chain seq x y z
N ARG A 1 10.22 15.66 -9.00
CA ARG A 1 11.52 15.90 -8.31
C ARG A 1 11.18 16.49 -6.95
N ALA A 2 11.51 15.81 -5.85
CA ALA A 2 11.34 16.33 -4.50
C ALA A 2 12.71 16.74 -3.94
N VAL A 3 12.76 17.81 -3.15
CA VAL A 3 13.97 18.33 -2.52
C VAL A 3 13.66 18.49 -1.03
N ILE A 4 14.49 17.88 -0.17
CA ILE A 4 14.35 17.95 1.27
C ILE A 4 15.45 18.87 1.80
N PHE A 5 15.07 19.85 2.61
CA PHE A 5 16.01 20.78 3.23
C PHE A 5 16.46 20.22 4.58
N CYS A 6 17.74 19.93 4.72
CA CYS A 6 18.33 19.51 6.00
C CYS A 6 19.23 20.59 6.60
N ARG A 7 19.24 20.70 7.94
CA ARG A 7 20.15 21.61 8.65
C ARG A 7 21.49 20.94 8.92
N GLY A 8 22.45 21.10 8.01
CA GLY A 8 23.82 20.60 8.15
C GLY A 8 24.17 19.53 7.12
N GLN A 9 25.25 18.78 7.37
CA GLN A 9 25.73 17.71 6.47
C GLN A 9 24.97 16.38 6.63
N ASN A 10 24.16 16.24 7.68
CA ASN A 10 23.44 15.01 7.97
C ASN A 10 21.92 15.22 7.91
N LEU A 11 21.23 14.29 7.27
CA LEU A 11 19.77 14.24 7.24
C LEU A 11 19.27 13.67 8.57
N THR A 12 18.47 14.44 9.30
CA THR A 12 17.84 13.98 10.54
C THR A 12 16.36 13.66 10.30
N PRO A 13 15.74 12.78 11.10
CA PRO A 13 14.32 12.47 10.94
C PRO A 13 13.45 13.74 10.91
N GLY A 14 13.74 14.72 11.77
CA GLY A 14 13.01 15.99 11.83
C GLY A 14 13.09 16.88 10.57
N ASP A 15 13.97 16.57 9.61
CA ASP A 15 14.02 17.23 8.30
C ASP A 15 13.02 16.62 7.30
N LEU A 16 12.45 15.45 7.61
CA LEU A 16 11.47 14.77 6.76
C LEU A 16 10.07 15.37 6.96
N PRO A 17 9.24 15.42 5.91
CA PRO A 17 7.83 15.77 6.03
C PRO A 17 7.11 14.87 7.04
N ARG A 18 6.06 15.36 7.71
CA ARG A 18 5.31 14.57 8.71
C ARG A 18 4.70 13.30 8.10
N GLU A 19 4.40 13.34 6.81
CA GLU A 19 3.88 12.24 6.02
C GLU A 19 4.88 11.08 5.89
N VAL A 20 6.18 11.34 6.08
CA VAL A 20 7.23 10.30 6.16
C VAL A 20 7.42 9.80 7.59
N HIS A 21 7.08 10.62 8.58
CA HIS A 21 7.13 10.25 9.99
C HIS A 21 5.96 9.36 10.41
N GLU A 22 4.81 9.52 9.77
CA GLU A 22 3.70 8.60 9.93
C GLU A 22 4.05 7.29 9.22
N GLU A 23 4.63 6.36 10.00
CA GLU A 23 4.69 4.95 9.66
C GLU A 23 3.34 4.56 9.06
N SER A 24 3.37 4.27 7.78
CA SER A 24 2.18 3.92 7.06
C SER A 24 1.67 2.63 7.68
N ARG A 25 0.53 2.71 8.36
CA ARG A 25 -0.03 1.60 9.15
C ARG A 25 -0.35 0.37 8.31
N SER A 26 -0.33 0.49 6.98
CA SER A 26 -0.55 -0.62 6.05
C SER A 26 0.76 -1.08 5.42
N SER A 27 0.95 -2.40 5.39
CA SER A 27 2.07 -3.09 4.75
C SER A 27 2.07 -2.96 3.22
N ALA A 28 1.00 -2.41 2.62
CA ALA A 28 0.91 -2.11 1.20
C ALA A 28 0.43 -0.66 0.96
N GLN A 29 1.10 0.05 0.06
CA GLN A 29 0.78 1.44 -0.27
C GLN A 29 0.89 1.72 -1.75
N ALA A 30 -0.09 2.44 -2.29
CA ALA A 30 -0.03 2.98 -3.63
C ALA A 30 0.90 4.18 -3.70
N VAL A 31 1.87 4.11 -4.61
CA VAL A 31 2.84 5.16 -4.88
C VAL A 31 2.79 5.49 -6.37
N THR A 32 2.84 6.77 -6.69
CA THR A 32 2.97 7.23 -8.08
C THR A 32 4.45 7.29 -8.45
N CYS A 33 4.87 6.42 -9.37
CA CYS A 33 6.21 6.40 -9.92
C CYS A 33 6.17 6.87 -11.38
N GLY A 34 6.44 8.16 -11.59
CA GLY A 34 6.26 8.79 -12.91
C GLY A 34 4.79 8.74 -13.32
N ASP A 35 4.51 8.11 -14.46
CA ASP A 35 3.14 7.96 -15.01
C ASP A 35 2.47 6.65 -14.58
N GLN A 36 3.13 5.82 -13.76
CA GLN A 36 2.63 4.52 -13.32
C GLN A 36 2.25 4.55 -11.84
N GLN A 37 1.12 3.92 -11.52
CA GLN A 37 0.74 3.64 -10.15
C GLN A 37 1.26 2.25 -9.77
N VAL A 38 2.04 2.17 -8.70
CA VAL A 38 2.65 0.93 -8.20
C VAL A 38 2.27 0.72 -6.74
N ILE A 39 2.20 -0.54 -6.31
CA ILE A 39 2.02 -0.89 -4.90
C ILE A 39 3.39 -1.21 -4.30
N ARG A 40 3.83 -0.43 -3.32
CA ARG A 40 4.99 -0.73 -2.50
C ARG A 40 4.55 -1.60 -1.33
N ILE A 41 5.21 -2.74 -1.15
CA ILE A 41 4.91 -3.71 -0.11
C ILE A 41 6.10 -3.79 0.84
N GLU A 42 5.85 -3.64 2.13
CA GLU A 42 6.83 -3.80 3.19
C GLU A 42 6.31 -4.82 4.21
N MET A 43 7.13 -5.83 4.51
CA MET A 43 6.76 -6.88 5.45
C MET A 43 7.86 -7.14 6.48
N ALA A 44 7.48 -7.27 7.74
CA ALA A 44 8.35 -7.76 8.81
C ALA A 44 8.30 -9.29 8.84
N LEU A 45 9.43 -9.94 8.56
CA LEU A 45 9.54 -11.40 8.57
C LEU A 45 9.28 -11.94 9.99
N GLY A 46 8.44 -12.98 10.08
CA GLY A 46 8.05 -13.58 11.36
C GLY A 46 6.93 -12.84 12.10
N THR A 47 6.53 -11.66 11.63
CA THR A 47 5.39 -10.89 12.17
C THR A 47 4.21 -10.90 11.21
N HIS A 48 4.43 -10.57 9.93
CA HIS A 48 3.38 -10.58 8.91
C HIS A 48 3.37 -11.92 8.18
N THR A 49 2.17 -12.50 8.05
CA THR A 49 1.93 -13.65 7.19
C THR A 49 1.68 -13.20 5.75
N LEU A 50 1.79 -14.14 4.79
CA LEU A 50 1.40 -13.86 3.41
C LEU A 50 -0.07 -13.48 3.27
N ALA A 51 -0.94 -13.99 4.16
CA ALA A 51 -2.35 -13.64 4.16
C ALA A 51 -2.57 -12.18 4.57
N ASP A 52 -1.82 -11.69 5.55
CA ASP A 52 -1.87 -10.28 5.98
C ASP A 52 -1.42 -9.35 4.86
N ILE A 53 -0.35 -9.71 4.16
CA ILE A 53 0.15 -8.96 2.99
C ILE A 53 -0.84 -9.02 1.83
N GLU A 54 -1.44 -10.18 1.55
CA GLU A 54 -2.49 -10.30 0.53
C GLU A 54 -3.69 -9.40 0.87
N GLY A 55 -4.09 -9.35 2.15
CA GLY A 55 -5.13 -8.46 2.65
C GLY A 55 -4.83 -6.99 2.38
N ALA A 56 -3.67 -6.52 2.86
CA ALA A 56 -3.25 -5.13 2.68
C ALA A 56 -3.16 -4.73 1.20
N VAL A 57 -2.65 -5.60 0.33
CA VAL A 57 -2.57 -5.32 -1.12
C VAL A 57 -3.96 -5.22 -1.73
N ILE A 58 -4.89 -6.10 -1.37
CA ILE A 58 -6.26 -6.08 -1.87
C ILE A 58 -6.99 -4.82 -1.42
N GLU A 59 -6.86 -4.46 -0.14
CA GLU A 59 -7.45 -3.24 0.41
C GLU A 59 -6.91 -1.99 -0.29
N GLU A 60 -5.60 -1.92 -0.47
CA GLU A 60 -4.96 -0.77 -1.10
C GLU A 60 -5.37 -0.62 -2.58
N VAL A 61 -5.46 -1.73 -3.32
CA VAL A 61 -5.94 -1.71 -4.71
C VAL A 61 -7.43 -1.38 -4.78
N MET A 62 -8.23 -1.84 -3.83
CA MET A 62 -9.63 -1.44 -3.72
C MET A 62 -9.77 0.06 -3.51
N ARG A 63 -8.97 0.65 -2.61
CA ARG A 63 -8.94 2.10 -2.36
C ARG A 63 -8.55 2.89 -3.59
N VAL A 64 -7.47 2.49 -4.26
CA VAL A 64 -6.99 3.10 -5.52
C VAL A 64 -8.01 3.00 -6.65
N SER A 65 -8.80 1.94 -6.68
CA SER A 65 -9.83 1.71 -7.69
C SER A 65 -11.17 2.38 -7.35
N ASP A 66 -11.23 3.30 -6.39
CA ASP A 66 -12.47 3.89 -5.88
C ASP A 66 -13.52 2.82 -5.50
N TYR A 67 -13.05 1.71 -4.92
CA TYR A 67 -13.84 0.53 -4.56
C TYR A 67 -14.57 -0.16 -5.73
N ASN A 68 -14.19 0.15 -6.97
CA ASN A 68 -14.67 -0.55 -8.15
C ASN A 68 -14.05 -1.94 -8.23
N LYS A 69 -14.78 -2.95 -7.76
CA LYS A 69 -14.37 -4.36 -7.76
C LYS A 69 -13.94 -4.90 -9.12
N SER A 70 -14.52 -4.42 -10.21
CA SER A 70 -14.16 -4.87 -11.56
C SER A 70 -12.79 -4.32 -11.98
N LEU A 71 -12.53 -3.05 -11.67
CA LEU A 71 -11.23 -2.41 -11.91
C LEU A 71 -10.15 -3.01 -11.00
N ALA A 72 -10.43 -3.16 -9.70
CA ALA A 72 -9.52 -3.76 -8.74
C ALA A 72 -9.13 -5.19 -9.14
N ALA A 73 -10.10 -6.03 -9.51
CA ALA A 73 -9.84 -7.39 -9.97
C ALA A 73 -8.96 -7.40 -11.24
N LYS A 74 -9.22 -6.48 -12.18
CA LYS A 74 -8.40 -6.31 -13.38
C LYS A 74 -6.96 -5.92 -13.04
N GLN A 75 -6.76 -4.97 -12.13
CA GLN A 75 -5.43 -4.52 -11.69
C GLN A 75 -4.67 -5.63 -10.93
N LEU A 76 -5.37 -6.44 -10.13
CA LEU A 76 -4.81 -7.59 -9.41
C LEU A 76 -4.58 -8.82 -10.32
N GLY A 77 -5.04 -8.80 -11.56
CA GLY A 77 -4.91 -9.93 -12.49
C GLY A 77 -5.74 -11.16 -12.09
N ILE A 78 -6.84 -10.98 -11.37
CA ILE A 78 -7.74 -12.06 -10.93
C ILE A 78 -9.17 -11.85 -11.44
N THR A 79 -9.99 -12.89 -11.38
CA THR A 79 -11.42 -12.73 -11.67
C THR A 79 -12.11 -11.96 -10.53
N ARG A 80 -13.16 -11.20 -10.87
CA ARG A 80 -13.99 -10.52 -9.86
C ARG A 80 -14.55 -11.50 -8.83
N PHE A 81 -14.93 -12.71 -9.24
CA PHE A 81 -15.39 -13.76 -8.34
C PHE A 81 -14.30 -14.19 -7.34
N ALA A 82 -13.04 -14.33 -7.79
CA ALA A 82 -11.94 -14.67 -6.92
C ALA A 82 -11.60 -13.52 -5.94
N LEU A 83 -11.77 -12.26 -6.35
CA LEU A 83 -11.68 -11.10 -5.46
C LEU A 83 -12.79 -11.13 -4.41
N ASP A 84 -14.05 -11.31 -4.80
CA ASP A 84 -15.19 -11.37 -3.87
C ASP A 84 -15.02 -12.51 -2.85
N ARG A 85 -14.46 -13.67 -3.23
CA ARG A 85 -14.16 -14.76 -2.30
C ARG A 85 -13.07 -14.40 -1.29
N ARG A 86 -12.09 -13.59 -1.66
CA ARG A 86 -11.03 -13.10 -0.74
C ARG A 86 -11.56 -12.05 0.21
N LEU A 87 -12.34 -11.09 -0.30
CA LEU A 87 -12.98 -10.06 0.53
C LEU A 87 -13.88 -10.67 1.60
N LYS A 88 -14.64 -11.74 1.29
CA LYS A 88 -15.47 -12.46 2.28
C LYS A 88 -14.69 -13.20 3.36
N LYS A 89 -13.40 -13.48 3.14
CA LYS A 89 -12.54 -14.18 4.10
C LYS A 89 -11.79 -13.21 5.01
N MET A 90 -11.69 -11.94 4.61
CA MET A 90 -11.13 -10.91 5.46
C MET A 90 -12.16 -10.61 6.56
N PRO A 91 -11.79 -10.71 7.84
CA PRO A 91 -12.67 -10.26 8.91
C PRO A 91 -12.94 -8.76 8.72
N ASP A 92 -14.20 -8.35 8.86
CA ASP A 92 -14.51 -6.95 9.19
C ASP A 92 -13.90 -6.73 10.57
N ASP A 93 -12.89 -5.85 10.65
CA ASP A 93 -12.18 -5.49 11.87
C ASP A 93 -13.13 -5.02 12.99
#